data_AF-Q72ZQ0-F1
#
_entry.id   AF-Q72ZQ0-F1
#
_cell.length_a   1.000
_cell.length_b   1.000
_cell.length_c   1.000
_cell.angle_alpha   90.00
_cell.angle_beta   90.00
_cell.angle_gamma   90.00
#
_symmetry.space_group_name_H-M   'P 1'
#
loop_
_entity.id
_entity.type
_entity.pdbx_description
1 polymer ?
#
loop_
_entity_poly.entity_id
_entity_poly.type
_entity_poly.pdbx_seq_one_letter_code
_entity_poly.pdbx_strand_id
1 'polypeptide(L)'
;MTLYRFDGAPYQCVKFMQSIIGLVGNITGFEVYYHTEDIPDNYKGIPNVYYYEGEKRFTEVEYYLILHNENQDITVLLGGGNCGYSGSGPSATKEILQICGVKMNYERISNEKKVIENNIATYHDLNFIIFEEKGRRSLKRELSRRRLKVSMKFQNGHDKWQAKKAFQTLGYINPLSCRNEDEENDFVLPYSTSEEWADYATSNTLTLSDTFQKIDNGLLANVVKEICYDYNAEFTIRCYEENMS
;
A
#
# COMPACT_ATOMS: atom_id res chain seq x y z
N MET A 1 -23.36 10.54 7.50
CA MET A 1 -22.84 9.98 6.24
C MET A 1 -22.21 11.08 5.40
N THR A 2 -20.89 11.03 5.25
CA THR A 2 -20.05 11.90 4.43
C THR A 2 -19.68 11.13 3.16
N LEU A 3 -19.81 11.76 2.00
CA LEU A 3 -19.47 11.14 0.71
C LEU A 3 -18.33 11.90 0.04
N TYR A 4 -17.26 11.18 -0.27
CA TYR A 4 -16.16 11.68 -1.10
C TYR A 4 -16.32 11.12 -2.50
N ARG A 5 -16.68 11.96 -3.47
CA ARG A 5 -16.80 11.56 -4.88
C ARG A 5 -15.67 12.18 -5.71
N PHE A 6 -14.97 11.33 -6.45
CA PHE A 6 -13.92 11.72 -7.38
C PHE A 6 -14.01 10.89 -8.66
N ASP A 7 -14.15 11.56 -9.80
CA ASP A 7 -14.06 10.92 -11.11
C ASP A 7 -12.83 11.47 -11.83
N GLY A 8 -11.97 10.59 -12.34
CA GLY A 8 -10.76 11.02 -13.04
C GLY A 8 -10.01 9.86 -13.69
N ALA A 9 -8.84 10.16 -14.24
CA ALA A 9 -7.95 9.12 -14.73
C ALA A 9 -7.51 8.21 -13.57
N PRO A 10 -7.24 6.93 -13.83
CA PRO A 10 -6.97 5.95 -12.77
C PRO A 10 -5.80 6.34 -11.84
N TYR A 11 -4.71 6.90 -12.39
CA TYR A 11 -3.60 7.40 -11.57
C TYR A 11 -4.00 8.58 -10.67
N GLN A 12 -5.00 9.38 -11.08
CA GLN A 12 -5.56 10.46 -10.27
C GLN A 12 -6.42 9.90 -9.14
N CYS A 13 -7.20 8.83 -9.40
CA CYS A 13 -7.97 8.16 -8.36
C CYS A 13 -7.06 7.59 -7.26
N VAL A 14 -5.92 7.00 -7.63
CA VAL A 14 -4.90 6.54 -6.69
C VAL A 14 -4.35 7.70 -5.86
N LYS A 15 -3.91 8.78 -6.50
CA LYS A 15 -3.40 9.99 -5.81
C LYS A 15 -4.44 10.61 -4.88
N PHE A 16 -5.69 10.67 -5.33
CA PHE A 16 -6.81 11.14 -4.53
C PHE A 16 -6.96 10.26 -3.28
N MET A 17 -6.98 8.94 -3.44
CA MET A 17 -7.06 8.01 -2.30
C MET A 17 -5.90 8.20 -1.33
N GLN A 18 -4.66 8.30 -1.82
CA GLN A 18 -3.49 8.56 -0.98
C GLN A 18 -3.62 9.88 -0.18
N SER A 19 -4.30 10.89 -0.72
CA SER A 19 -4.50 12.17 -0.05
C SER A 19 -5.59 12.15 1.03
N ILE A 20 -6.59 11.25 0.91
CA ILE A 20 -7.73 11.19 1.82
C ILE A 20 -7.74 9.95 2.73
N ILE A 21 -6.82 9.00 2.58
CA ILE A 21 -6.82 7.74 3.35
C ILE A 21 -6.86 7.95 4.87
N GLY A 22 -6.22 9.01 5.38
CA GLY A 22 -6.27 9.35 6.81
C GLY A 22 -7.65 9.86 7.27
N LEU A 23 -8.47 10.37 6.37
CA LEU A 23 -9.85 10.80 6.65
C LEU A 23 -10.85 9.64 6.54
N VAL A 24 -10.60 8.70 5.61
CA VAL A 24 -11.49 7.56 5.34
C VAL A 24 -11.40 6.53 6.47
N GLY A 25 -10.20 6.32 7.02
CA GLY A 25 -9.94 5.27 7.99
C GLY A 25 -9.93 3.89 7.36
N ASN A 26 -10.21 2.86 8.18
CA ASN A 26 -10.28 1.49 7.70
C ASN A 26 -11.60 1.22 6.97
N ILE A 27 -11.48 0.54 5.84
CA ILE A 27 -12.65 0.08 5.08
C ILE A 27 -13.07 -1.31 5.56
N THR A 28 -14.38 -1.55 5.58
CA THR A 28 -14.98 -2.85 5.91
C THR A 28 -15.77 -3.42 4.75
N GLY A 29 -15.96 -2.67 3.67
CA GLY A 29 -16.57 -3.18 2.46
C GLY A 29 -16.17 -2.38 1.24
N PHE A 30 -16.31 -3.00 0.08
CA PHE A 30 -16.16 -2.33 -1.20
C PHE A 30 -17.09 -2.93 -2.25
N GLU A 31 -17.38 -2.12 -3.26
CA GLU A 31 -18.15 -2.53 -4.42
C GLU A 31 -17.42 -2.08 -5.69
N VAL A 32 -17.39 -2.95 -6.69
CA VAL A 32 -16.85 -2.68 -8.02
C VAL A 32 -17.94 -2.91 -9.04
N TYR A 33 -18.11 -1.95 -9.93
CA TYR A 33 -19.06 -1.99 -11.04
C TYR A 33 -18.35 -1.63 -12.33
N TYR A 34 -18.42 -2.50 -13.33
CA TYR A 34 -17.82 -2.23 -14.64
C TYR A 34 -18.64 -1.30 -15.52
N HIS A 35 -19.94 -1.16 -15.22
CA HIS A 35 -20.87 -0.36 -15.99
C HIS A 35 -21.68 0.59 -15.08
N THR A 36 -21.98 1.79 -15.59
CA THR A 36 -22.69 2.84 -14.83
C THR A 36 -24.15 2.48 -14.57
N GLU A 37 -24.77 1.69 -15.44
CA GLU A 37 -26.14 1.21 -15.26
C GLU A 37 -26.27 0.32 -14.02
N ASP A 38 -25.20 -0.42 -13.68
CA ASP A 38 -25.19 -1.40 -12.59
C ASP A 38 -24.96 -0.77 -11.21
N ILE A 39 -24.48 0.48 -11.14
CA ILE A 39 -24.31 1.16 -9.85
C ILE A 39 -25.68 1.41 -9.19
N PRO A 40 -25.79 1.29 -7.86
CA PRO A 40 -27.03 1.59 -7.14
C PRO A 40 -27.51 3.03 -7.36
N ASP A 41 -28.83 3.22 -7.48
CA ASP A 41 -29.43 4.52 -7.83
C ASP A 41 -29.12 5.63 -6.81
N ASN A 42 -28.89 5.28 -5.55
CA ASN A 42 -28.49 6.23 -4.51
C ASN A 42 -27.10 6.83 -4.72
N TYR A 43 -26.28 6.31 -5.65
CA TYR A 43 -24.99 6.88 -6.05
C TYR A 43 -25.04 7.60 -7.41
N LYS A 44 -26.14 7.47 -8.15
CA LYS A 44 -26.33 8.12 -9.45
C LYS A 44 -26.64 9.61 -9.28
N GLY A 45 -26.14 10.43 -10.20
CA GLY A 45 -26.44 11.87 -10.25
C GLY A 45 -25.79 12.74 -9.16
N ILE A 46 -24.95 12.18 -8.30
CA ILE A 46 -24.23 12.94 -7.27
C ILE A 46 -23.09 13.75 -7.92
N PRO A 47 -22.98 15.06 -7.69
CA PRO A 47 -21.89 15.87 -8.23
C PRO A 47 -20.52 15.51 -7.61
N ASN A 48 -19.46 15.63 -8.41
CA ASN A 48 -18.09 15.46 -7.93
C ASN A 48 -17.73 16.56 -6.93
N VAL A 49 -17.14 16.16 -5.80
CA VAL A 49 -16.75 17.09 -4.72
C VAL A 49 -15.37 17.71 -5.02
N TYR A 50 -14.53 16.99 -5.78
CA TYR A 50 -13.19 17.43 -6.14
C TYR A 50 -13.01 17.45 -7.66
N TYR A 51 -12.90 18.66 -8.22
CA TYR A 51 -12.51 18.89 -9.61
C TYR A 51 -10.99 19.04 -9.67
N TYR A 52 -10.29 18.03 -10.22
CA TYR A 52 -8.87 18.16 -10.51
C TYR A 52 -8.70 18.88 -11.87
N GLU A 53 -7.99 20.01 -11.87
CA GLU A 53 -7.47 20.72 -13.06
C GLU A 53 -8.49 21.22 -14.11
N GLY A 54 -9.76 21.46 -13.75
CA GLY A 54 -10.70 22.15 -14.65
C GLY A 54 -11.09 21.37 -15.92
N GLU A 55 -10.66 20.12 -16.04
CA GLU A 55 -11.02 19.25 -17.16
C GLU A 55 -12.43 18.69 -16.97
N LYS A 56 -13.42 19.39 -17.53
CA LYS A 56 -14.82 18.93 -17.65
C LYS A 56 -15.02 17.70 -18.57
N ARG A 57 -13.93 17.10 -19.07
CA ARG A 57 -13.94 16.14 -20.20
C ARG A 57 -13.70 14.67 -19.80
N PHE A 58 -13.92 14.29 -18.54
CA PHE A 58 -14.12 12.87 -18.23
C PHE A 58 -15.58 12.50 -18.51
N THR A 59 -15.91 12.50 -19.80
CA THR A 59 -17.14 11.98 -20.38
C THR A 59 -17.12 10.46 -20.33
N GLU A 60 -18.12 9.88 -19.68
CA GLU A 60 -18.44 8.44 -19.68
C GLU A 60 -17.40 7.55 -18.99
N VAL A 61 -17.42 7.61 -17.66
CA VAL A 61 -16.78 6.60 -16.84
C VAL A 61 -17.74 5.43 -16.69
N GLU A 62 -17.41 4.26 -17.26
CA GLU A 62 -18.20 3.04 -17.07
C GLU A 62 -17.91 2.35 -15.72
N TYR A 63 -16.68 2.52 -15.22
CA TYR A 63 -16.17 1.77 -14.08
C TYR A 63 -16.19 2.57 -12.77
N TYR A 64 -16.75 1.97 -11.72
CA TYR A 64 -16.82 2.55 -10.38
C TYR A 64 -16.25 1.63 -9.31
N LEU A 65 -15.51 2.22 -8.38
CA LEU A 65 -15.14 1.64 -7.10
C LEU A 65 -15.82 2.42 -5.98
N ILE A 66 -16.53 1.72 -5.11
CA ILE A 66 -17.18 2.27 -3.92
C ILE A 66 -16.51 1.66 -2.70
N LEU A 67 -16.09 2.49 -1.74
CA LEU A 67 -15.49 2.05 -0.49
C LEU A 67 -16.36 2.47 0.69
N HIS A 68 -16.52 1.57 1.66
CA HIS A 68 -17.30 1.78 2.88
C HIS A 68 -16.40 1.63 4.09
N ASN A 69 -16.39 2.65 4.96
CA ASN A 69 -15.64 2.57 6.22
C ASN A 69 -16.39 1.77 7.29
N GLU A 70 -15.69 1.44 8.38
CA GLU A 70 -16.17 0.59 9.48
C GLU A 70 -17.56 0.96 10.03
N ASN A 71 -17.88 2.25 10.10
CA ASN A 71 -19.16 2.74 10.61
C ASN A 71 -20.19 3.08 9.52
N GLN A 72 -19.86 2.86 8.24
CA GLN A 72 -20.61 3.35 7.07
C GLN A 72 -20.88 4.88 7.08
N ASP A 73 -20.14 5.60 7.91
CA ASP A 73 -20.24 7.05 8.02
C ASP A 73 -19.51 7.75 6.87
N ILE A 74 -18.55 7.08 6.23
CA ILE A 74 -17.81 7.59 5.10
C ILE A 74 -17.92 6.62 3.93
N THR A 75 -18.40 7.13 2.81
CA THR A 75 -18.37 6.46 1.52
C THR A 75 -17.40 7.19 0.59
N VAL A 76 -16.55 6.44 -0.10
CA VAL A 76 -15.73 6.98 -1.19
C VAL A 76 -16.22 6.39 -2.50
N LEU A 77 -16.59 7.25 -3.45
CA LEU A 77 -17.03 6.87 -4.78
C LEU A 77 -15.99 7.33 -5.80
N LEU A 78 -15.39 6.39 -6.51
CA LEU A 78 -14.33 6.63 -7.47
C LEU A 78 -14.75 6.19 -8.86
N GLY A 79 -14.90 7.16 -9.76
CA GLY A 79 -15.09 6.92 -11.19
C GLY A 79 -13.76 6.89 -11.93
N GLY A 80 -13.52 5.87 -12.75
CA GLY A 80 -12.42 5.87 -13.73
C GLY A 80 -11.19 5.05 -13.30
N GLY A 81 -11.31 4.23 -12.27
CA GLY A 81 -10.25 3.32 -11.77
C GLY A 81 -9.82 2.19 -12.72
N ASN A 82 -10.12 2.23 -14.02
CA ASN A 82 -10.09 1.06 -14.91
C ASN A 82 -8.84 0.89 -15.81
N CYS A 83 -7.81 1.74 -15.78
CA CYS A 83 -6.71 1.53 -16.76
C CYS A 83 -5.76 0.42 -16.31
N GLY A 84 -5.96 -0.74 -16.92
CA GLY A 84 -4.89 -1.57 -17.44
C GLY A 84 -4.71 -1.30 -18.95
N TYR A 85 -3.51 -1.53 -19.51
CA TYR A 85 -3.38 -1.80 -20.94
C TYR A 85 -4.36 -2.90 -21.35
N SER A 86 -4.88 -2.88 -22.57
CA SER A 86 -5.82 -3.86 -23.12
C SER A 86 -5.52 -5.29 -22.63
N GLY A 87 -6.25 -5.76 -21.61
CA GLY A 87 -6.05 -7.09 -20.99
C GLY A 87 -5.43 -7.14 -19.58
N SER A 88 -5.04 -6.03 -18.95
CA SER A 88 -4.44 -6.04 -17.57
C SER A 88 -5.43 -5.72 -16.43
N GLY A 89 -6.68 -5.35 -16.77
CA GLY A 89 -7.77 -5.10 -15.80
C GLY A 89 -7.59 -3.82 -14.99
N PRO A 90 -8.47 -3.56 -14.00
CA PRO A 90 -8.57 -2.29 -13.28
C PRO A 90 -7.41 -2.12 -12.27
N SER A 91 -6.24 -1.77 -12.79
CA SER A 91 -4.98 -1.63 -12.08
C SER A 91 -5.10 -0.68 -10.87
N ALA A 92 -5.74 0.48 -11.06
CA ALA A 92 -5.93 1.47 -10.00
C ALA A 92 -6.85 0.97 -8.87
N THR A 93 -7.89 0.18 -9.17
CA THR A 93 -8.70 -0.43 -8.11
C THR A 93 -7.88 -1.38 -7.25
N LYS A 94 -7.06 -2.23 -7.88
CA LYS A 94 -6.18 -3.14 -7.14
C LYS A 94 -5.22 -2.35 -6.25
N GLU A 95 -4.64 -1.28 -6.78
CA GLU A 95 -3.77 -0.38 -6.05
C GLU A 95 -4.46 0.30 -4.86
N ILE A 96 -5.68 0.81 -5.06
CA ILE A 96 -6.48 1.48 -4.04
C ILE A 96 -6.89 0.51 -2.93
N LEU A 97 -7.29 -0.71 -3.28
CA LEU A 97 -7.58 -1.76 -2.30
C LEU A 97 -6.33 -2.11 -1.48
N GLN A 98 -5.14 -2.14 -2.10
CA GLN A 98 -3.86 -2.32 -1.38
C GLN A 98 -3.51 -1.14 -0.47
N ILE A 99 -3.75 0.11 -0.89
CA ILE A 99 -3.63 1.31 -0.03
C ILE A 99 -4.52 1.16 1.21
N CYS A 100 -5.73 0.63 1.02
CA CYS A 100 -6.69 0.40 2.09
C CYS A 100 -6.40 -0.85 2.93
N GLY A 101 -5.31 -1.57 2.66
CA GLY A 101 -4.91 -2.76 3.41
C GLY A 101 -5.74 -4.02 3.11
N VAL A 102 -6.59 -4.02 2.07
CA VAL A 102 -7.31 -5.23 1.67
C VAL A 102 -6.29 -6.24 1.14
N LYS A 103 -6.46 -7.52 1.48
CA LYS A 103 -5.61 -8.62 0.98
C LYS A 103 -6.53 -9.72 0.46
N MET A 104 -6.60 -9.84 -0.86
CA MET A 104 -7.48 -10.78 -1.54
C MET A 104 -6.85 -11.26 -2.86
N ASN A 105 -7.48 -12.24 -3.52
CA ASN A 105 -7.18 -12.54 -4.91
C ASN A 105 -7.70 -11.39 -5.79
N TYR A 106 -6.79 -10.59 -6.32
CA TYR A 106 -7.12 -9.41 -7.13
C TYR A 106 -7.52 -9.76 -8.56
N GLU A 107 -7.35 -11.00 -9.03
CA GLU A 107 -7.85 -11.44 -10.34
C GLU A 107 -9.37 -11.31 -10.44
N ARG A 108 -10.09 -11.47 -9.31
CA ARG A 108 -11.54 -11.25 -9.26
C ARG A 108 -11.93 -9.86 -9.73
N ILE A 109 -11.14 -8.84 -9.37
CA ILE A 109 -11.38 -7.46 -9.80
C ILE A 109 -11.24 -7.32 -11.32
N SER A 110 -10.40 -8.15 -11.96
CA SER A 110 -10.25 -8.17 -13.43
C SER A 110 -11.30 -9.02 -14.16
N ASN A 111 -11.79 -10.08 -13.52
CA ASN A 111 -12.59 -11.12 -14.17
C ASN A 111 -14.09 -10.95 -13.97
N GLU A 112 -14.51 -10.37 -12.86
CA GLU A 112 -15.92 -10.18 -12.51
C GLU A 112 -16.40 -8.79 -12.92
N LYS A 113 -17.57 -8.70 -13.57
CA LYS A 113 -18.19 -7.41 -13.94
C LYS A 113 -18.70 -6.62 -12.74
N LYS A 114 -18.99 -7.33 -11.65
CA LYS A 114 -19.50 -6.79 -10.41
C LYS A 114 -18.92 -7.57 -9.24
N VAL A 115 -18.32 -6.87 -8.29
CA VAL A 115 -17.79 -7.45 -7.05
C VAL A 115 -18.38 -6.66 -5.89
N ILE A 116 -18.95 -7.36 -4.90
CA ILE A 116 -19.44 -6.74 -3.66
C ILE A 116 -18.85 -7.55 -2.52
N GLU A 117 -18.06 -6.90 -1.68
CA GLU A 117 -17.45 -7.52 -0.50
C GLU A 117 -17.82 -6.72 0.75
N ASN A 118 -18.21 -7.45 1.80
CA ASN A 118 -18.59 -6.89 3.09
C ASN A 118 -17.83 -7.59 4.20
N ASN A 119 -17.63 -6.90 5.33
CA ASN A 119 -16.87 -7.38 6.48
C ASN A 119 -15.44 -7.85 6.11
N ILE A 120 -14.79 -7.12 5.20
CA ILE A 120 -13.44 -7.44 4.75
C ILE A 120 -12.43 -7.18 5.86
N ALA A 121 -11.46 -8.09 5.99
CA ALA A 121 -10.30 -7.87 6.85
C ALA A 121 -9.31 -6.93 6.15
N THR A 122 -8.79 -5.97 6.91
CA THR A 122 -7.71 -5.07 6.46
C THR A 122 -6.43 -5.37 7.24
N TYR A 123 -5.31 -5.32 6.53
CA TYR A 123 -3.99 -5.65 7.01
C TYR A 123 -3.01 -4.54 6.63
N HIS A 124 -2.52 -3.86 7.66
CA HIS A 124 -1.59 -2.74 7.52
C HIS A 124 -0.23 -3.12 8.07
N ASP A 125 0.31 -4.25 7.62
CA ASP A 125 1.63 -4.71 8.02
C ASP A 125 2.73 -4.08 7.13
N LEU A 126 3.89 -3.81 7.73
CA LEU A 126 5.11 -3.40 7.05
C LEU A 126 6.30 -4.09 7.69
N ASN A 127 7.06 -4.81 6.88
CA ASN A 127 8.15 -5.64 7.32
C ASN A 127 9.43 -5.22 6.58
N PHE A 128 10.53 -5.11 7.33
CA PHE A 128 11.84 -4.81 6.78
C PHE A 128 12.87 -5.85 7.16
N ILE A 129 13.69 -6.23 6.20
CA ILE A 129 15.06 -6.66 6.49
C ILE A 129 15.96 -5.48 6.12
N ILE A 130 16.75 -5.01 7.09
CA ILE A 130 17.62 -3.83 6.96
C ILE A 130 19.04 -4.30 6.70
N PHE A 131 19.69 -3.72 5.68
CA PHE A 131 21.02 -4.14 5.23
C PHE A 131 21.94 -2.96 4.92
N GLU A 132 23.22 -3.27 4.89
CA GLU A 132 24.26 -2.43 4.27
C GLU A 132 24.47 -2.81 2.79
N GLU A 133 24.85 -1.83 1.97
CA GLU A 133 25.31 -2.09 0.60
C GLU A 133 26.78 -2.51 0.62
N LYS A 134 27.14 -3.58 -0.08
CA LYS A 134 28.55 -3.91 -0.32
C LYS A 134 29.09 -2.98 -1.38
N GLY A 135 30.31 -2.48 -1.19
CA GLY A 135 30.98 -1.63 -2.18
C GLY A 135 30.89 -2.22 -3.60
N ARG A 136 30.51 -1.38 -4.58
CA ARG A 136 30.21 -1.76 -5.97
C ARG A 136 31.44 -2.37 -6.65
N ARG A 137 31.54 -3.71 -6.69
CA ARG A 137 32.46 -4.41 -7.59
C ARG A 137 31.80 -4.86 -8.89
N SER A 138 30.47 -4.78 -9.02
CA SER A 138 29.74 -5.08 -10.25
C SER A 138 28.49 -4.19 -10.41
N LEU A 139 27.88 -4.22 -11.61
CA LEU A 139 26.60 -3.55 -11.91
C LEU A 139 25.41 -4.07 -11.07
N LYS A 140 25.59 -5.15 -10.29
CA LYS A 140 24.61 -5.65 -9.33
C LYS A 140 24.99 -5.16 -7.92
N ARG A 141 24.04 -4.50 -7.24
CA ARG A 141 24.17 -4.15 -5.82
C ARG A 141 24.15 -5.43 -5.00
N GLU A 142 25.32 -5.87 -4.54
CA GLU A 142 25.41 -6.94 -3.56
C GLU A 142 25.10 -6.35 -2.18
N LEU A 143 24.15 -6.93 -1.45
CA LEU A 143 23.94 -6.59 -0.04
C LEU A 143 25.01 -7.30 0.78
N SER A 144 25.72 -6.56 1.63
CA SER A 144 26.86 -7.09 2.38
C SER A 144 26.42 -7.79 3.65
N ARG A 145 25.60 -7.10 4.46
CA ARG A 145 25.38 -7.46 5.85
C ARG A 145 23.97 -7.11 6.28
N ARG A 146 23.27 -8.10 6.85
CA ARG A 146 21.98 -7.89 7.52
C ARG A 146 22.22 -7.24 8.87
N ARG A 147 21.40 -6.26 9.21
CA ARG A 147 21.53 -5.47 10.44
C ARG A 147 20.36 -5.76 11.36
N LEU A 148 19.14 -5.52 10.89
CA LEU A 148 17.90 -5.70 11.66
C LEU A 148 16.83 -6.42 10.82
N LYS A 149 15.99 -7.21 11.49
CA LYS A 149 14.68 -7.67 10.99
C LYS A 149 13.61 -6.97 11.80
N VAL A 150 12.70 -6.27 11.12
CA VAL A 150 11.66 -5.44 11.74
C VAL A 150 10.32 -5.89 11.21
N SER A 151 9.38 -6.18 12.11
CA SER A 151 7.98 -6.39 11.74
C SER A 151 7.14 -5.32 12.40
N MET A 152 6.23 -4.69 11.66
CA MET A 152 5.35 -3.63 12.14
C MET A 152 3.92 -3.89 11.70
N LYS A 153 2.98 -3.53 12.58
CA LYS A 153 1.55 -3.54 12.32
C LYS A 153 0.96 -2.18 12.70
N PHE A 154 0.26 -1.58 11.74
CA PHE A 154 -0.36 -0.28 11.89
C PHE A 154 -1.87 -0.41 12.09
N GLN A 155 -2.48 0.59 12.71
CA GLN A 155 -3.94 0.62 12.86
C GLN A 155 -4.65 0.96 11.56
N ASN A 156 -4.01 1.75 10.68
CA ASN A 156 -4.60 2.22 9.43
C ASN A 156 -3.55 2.38 8.32
N GLY A 157 -4.01 2.50 7.08
CA GLY A 157 -3.15 2.63 5.90
C GLY A 157 -2.40 3.97 5.81
N HIS A 158 -2.93 5.03 6.43
CA HIS A 158 -2.27 6.34 6.46
C HIS A 158 -0.96 6.29 7.24
N ASP A 159 -1.00 5.76 8.46
CA ASP A 159 0.17 5.66 9.35
C ASP A 159 1.24 4.75 8.72
N LYS A 160 0.82 3.60 8.16
CA LYS A 160 1.71 2.72 7.39
C LYS A 160 2.42 3.48 6.26
N TRP A 161 1.69 4.30 5.51
CA TRP A 161 2.25 5.07 4.39
C TRP A 161 3.24 6.14 4.84
N GLN A 162 2.91 6.88 5.90
CA GLN A 162 3.82 7.91 6.44
C GLN A 162 5.07 7.27 7.05
N ALA A 163 4.93 6.16 7.78
CA ALA A 163 6.06 5.40 8.29
C ALA A 163 6.97 4.92 7.17
N LYS A 164 6.42 4.36 6.07
CA LYS A 164 7.22 3.96 4.90
C LYS A 164 8.03 5.13 4.34
N LYS A 165 7.46 6.33 4.25
CA LYS A 165 8.18 7.55 3.83
C LYS A 165 9.28 7.94 4.81
N ALA A 166 9.04 7.86 6.11
CA ALA A 166 10.07 8.10 7.11
C ALA A 166 11.23 7.11 6.97
N PHE A 167 10.96 5.81 6.76
CA PHE A 167 11.99 4.81 6.50
C PHE A 167 12.79 5.06 5.21
N GLN A 168 12.18 5.65 4.17
CA GLN A 168 12.89 6.06 2.95
C GLN A 168 13.97 7.13 3.21
N THR A 169 13.92 7.84 4.35
CA THR A 169 15.00 8.77 4.71
C THR A 169 16.27 8.06 5.19
N LEU A 170 16.15 6.81 5.67
CA LEU A 170 17.28 6.00 6.11
C LEU A 170 18.05 5.39 4.92
N GLY A 171 17.35 5.20 3.81
CA GLY A 171 17.92 4.62 2.60
C GLY A 171 16.87 4.18 1.60
N TYR A 172 17.19 3.17 0.80
CA TYR A 172 16.37 2.75 -0.33
C TYR A 172 15.55 1.50 0.00
N ILE A 173 14.25 1.55 -0.30
CA ILE A 173 13.31 0.45 -0.03
C ILE A 173 13.03 -0.33 -1.32
N ASN A 174 13.08 -1.66 -1.27
CA ASN A 174 12.59 -2.52 -2.35
C ASN A 174 11.73 -3.66 -1.81
N PRO A 175 10.72 -4.12 -2.56
CA PRO A 175 10.00 -5.34 -2.22
C PRO A 175 10.92 -6.56 -2.09
N LEU A 176 10.60 -7.45 -1.16
CA LEU A 176 11.28 -8.75 -1.04
C LEU A 176 11.02 -9.64 -2.25
N SER A 177 9.84 -9.54 -2.88
CA SER A 177 9.43 -10.37 -4.02
C SER A 177 10.34 -10.25 -5.25
N CYS A 178 11.13 -9.18 -5.35
CA CYS A 178 12.13 -9.01 -6.40
C CYS A 178 13.43 -9.82 -6.14
N ARG A 179 13.49 -10.63 -5.07
CA ARG A 179 14.66 -11.40 -4.68
C ARG A 179 14.35 -12.89 -4.61
N ASN A 180 15.22 -13.71 -5.19
CA ASN A 180 15.21 -15.17 -5.10
C ASN A 180 15.89 -15.61 -3.79
N GLU A 181 15.37 -15.21 -2.64
CA GLU A 181 15.89 -15.57 -1.31
C GLU A 181 14.77 -16.24 -0.50
N ASP A 182 14.31 -17.42 -0.94
CA ASP A 182 13.16 -18.14 -0.36
C ASP A 182 13.39 -18.65 1.08
N GLU A 183 14.64 -18.78 1.54
CA GLU A 183 14.92 -19.49 2.79
C GLU A 183 14.89 -18.64 4.07
N GLU A 184 14.82 -17.31 4.00
CA GLU A 184 14.95 -16.44 5.19
C GLU A 184 13.91 -15.31 5.28
N ASN A 185 12.95 -15.29 4.35
CA ASN A 185 11.80 -14.38 4.28
C ASN A 185 10.64 -14.83 5.19
N ASP A 186 10.96 -15.28 6.39
CA ASP A 186 9.99 -15.88 7.32
C ASP A 186 9.20 -14.81 8.09
N PHE A 187 8.46 -13.96 7.38
CA PHE A 187 7.41 -13.15 7.98
C PHE A 187 6.12 -13.96 7.91
N VAL A 188 5.66 -14.45 9.06
CA VAL A 188 4.43 -15.22 9.15
C VAL A 188 3.24 -14.25 9.02
N LEU A 189 2.57 -14.28 7.87
CA LEU A 189 1.42 -13.45 7.56
C LEU A 189 0.18 -14.34 7.37
N PRO A 190 -1.01 -13.91 7.82
CA PRO A 190 -2.25 -14.67 7.63
C PRO A 190 -2.83 -14.54 6.21
N TYR A 191 -2.11 -13.92 5.27
CA TYR A 191 -2.56 -13.63 3.90
C TYR A 191 -1.39 -13.74 2.91
N SER A 192 -1.72 -13.87 1.62
CA SER A 192 -0.72 -13.90 0.55
C SER A 192 -0.21 -12.49 0.18
N THR A 193 1.08 -12.39 -0.09
CA THR A 193 1.75 -11.16 -0.59
C THR A 193 2.12 -11.24 -2.08
N SER A 194 1.74 -12.33 -2.77
CA SER A 194 2.18 -12.64 -4.15
C SER A 194 1.74 -11.60 -5.19
N GLU A 195 0.62 -10.92 -4.96
CA GLU A 195 0.01 -9.96 -5.89
C GLU A 195 0.22 -8.51 -5.45
N GLU A 196 1.08 -8.27 -4.45
CA GLU A 196 1.37 -6.93 -3.97
C GLU A 196 2.18 -6.13 -4.98
N TRP A 197 1.79 -4.87 -5.13
CA TRP A 197 2.54 -3.91 -5.90
C TRP A 197 3.76 -3.45 -5.12
N ALA A 198 4.82 -3.11 -5.85
CA ALA A 198 6.09 -2.74 -5.23
C ALA A 198 5.96 -1.59 -4.20
N ASP A 199 5.14 -0.60 -4.53
CA ASP A 199 4.93 0.58 -3.68
C ASP A 199 4.10 0.29 -2.42
N TYR A 200 3.38 -0.84 -2.37
CA TYR A 200 2.51 -1.22 -1.24
C TYR A 200 2.87 -2.57 -0.61
N ALA A 201 3.99 -3.15 -1.06
CA ALA A 201 4.52 -4.40 -0.55
C ALA A 201 4.60 -4.39 0.98
N THR A 202 4.12 -5.46 1.60
CA THR A 202 4.22 -5.70 3.04
C THR A 202 5.66 -5.99 3.41
N SER A 203 6.31 -6.89 2.69
CA SER A 203 7.66 -7.35 2.98
C SER A 203 8.69 -6.65 2.10
N ASN A 204 9.62 -5.92 2.70
CA ASN A 204 10.58 -5.07 2.02
C ASN A 204 12.01 -5.23 2.55
N THR A 205 12.98 -4.90 1.71
CA THR A 205 14.36 -4.64 2.10
C THR A 205 14.52 -3.14 2.29
N LEU A 206 15.29 -2.73 3.29
CA LEU A 206 15.75 -1.36 3.46
C LEU A 206 17.29 -1.37 3.39
N THR A 207 17.83 -0.87 2.29
CA THR A 207 19.28 -0.70 2.12
C THR A 207 19.67 0.66 2.65
N LEU A 208 20.47 0.69 3.73
CA LEU A 208 20.91 1.91 4.38
C LEU A 208 21.76 2.77 3.44
N SER A 209 21.55 4.08 3.48
CA SER A 209 22.45 5.05 2.85
C SER A 209 23.78 5.14 3.61
N ASP A 210 24.83 5.65 2.95
CA ASP A 210 26.19 5.74 3.50
C ASP A 210 26.26 6.42 4.89
N THR A 211 25.37 7.38 5.17
CA THR A 211 25.27 8.04 6.47
C THR A 211 24.83 7.07 7.56
N PHE A 212 23.82 6.23 7.28
CA PHE A 212 23.25 5.29 8.25
C PHE A 212 23.97 3.94 8.29
N GLN A 213 24.83 3.62 7.32
CA GLN A 213 25.70 2.44 7.40
C GLN A 213 26.74 2.54 8.53
N LYS A 214 27.10 3.76 8.94
CA LYS A 214 28.16 4.01 9.94
C LYS A 214 27.68 3.92 11.39
N ILE A 215 26.38 3.88 11.63
CA ILE A 215 25.83 3.78 12.99
C ILE A 215 25.77 2.32 13.45
N ASP A 216 25.89 2.08 14.75
CA ASP A 216 25.78 0.75 15.33
C ASP A 216 24.32 0.25 15.36
N ASN A 217 24.14 -1.05 15.60
CA ASN A 217 22.82 -1.68 15.62
C ASN A 217 21.91 -1.14 16.73
N GLY A 218 22.47 -0.71 17.87
CA GLY A 218 21.70 -0.14 18.98
C GLY A 218 21.11 1.21 18.60
N LEU A 219 21.93 2.11 18.05
CA LEU A 219 21.45 3.41 17.56
C LEU A 219 20.46 3.25 16.40
N LEU A 220 20.74 2.36 15.44
CA LEU A 220 19.83 2.09 14.33
C LEU A 220 18.48 1.55 14.84
N ALA A 221 18.49 0.62 15.80
CA ALA A 221 17.26 0.11 16.40
C ALA A 221 16.46 1.20 17.12
N ASN A 222 17.13 2.16 17.77
CA ASN A 222 16.46 3.30 18.39
C ASN A 222 15.81 4.22 17.34
N VAL A 223 16.51 4.53 16.24
CA VAL A 223 15.91 5.31 15.13
C VAL A 223 14.67 4.60 14.57
N VAL A 224 14.74 3.29 14.37
CA VAL A 224 13.57 2.49 13.93
C VAL A 224 12.43 2.59 14.94
N LYS A 225 12.70 2.46 16.25
CA LYS A 225 11.69 2.58 17.31
C LYS A 225 10.98 3.92 17.30
N GLU A 226 11.74 5.02 17.18
CA GLU A 226 11.15 6.37 17.14
C GLU A 226 10.18 6.51 15.96
N ILE A 227 10.56 6.05 14.76
CA ILE A 227 9.65 6.03 13.60
C ILE A 227 8.40 5.20 13.91
N CYS A 228 8.54 4.03 14.52
CA CYS A 228 7.40 3.20 14.88
C CYS A 228 6.47 3.89 15.89
N TYR A 229 7.01 4.59 16.88
CA TYR A 229 6.22 5.32 17.88
C TYR A 229 5.49 6.52 17.26
N ASP A 230 6.15 7.30 16.39
CA ASP A 230 5.55 8.47 15.72
C ASP A 230 4.30 8.10 14.91
N TYR A 231 4.22 6.86 14.42
CA TYR A 231 3.12 6.35 13.60
C TYR A 231 2.33 5.22 14.29
N ASN A 232 2.36 5.15 15.62
CA ASN A 232 1.55 4.24 16.43
C ASN A 232 1.59 2.76 15.98
N ALA A 233 2.76 2.29 15.55
CA ALA A 233 2.93 0.90 15.13
C ALA A 233 3.13 -0.03 16.34
N GLU A 234 2.50 -1.20 16.31
CA GLU A 234 2.98 -2.35 17.09
C GLU A 234 4.16 -2.96 16.34
N PHE A 235 5.29 -3.21 17.01
CA PHE A 235 6.48 -3.65 16.31
C PHE A 235 7.36 -4.63 17.08
N THR A 236 8.15 -5.38 16.32
CA THR A 236 9.23 -6.24 16.83
C THR A 236 10.51 -5.93 16.06
N ILE A 237 11.64 -5.88 16.77
CA ILE A 237 12.96 -5.67 16.17
C ILE A 237 13.88 -6.80 16.65
N ARG A 238 14.47 -7.52 15.69
CA ARG A 238 15.51 -8.51 15.93
C ARG A 238 16.81 -8.03 15.29
N CYS A 239 17.87 -7.93 16.09
CA CYS A 239 19.21 -7.68 15.57
C CYS A 239 19.77 -8.98 14.99
N TYR A 240 20.41 -8.90 13.82
CA TYR A 240 21.29 -9.96 13.36
C TYR A 240 22.61 -9.85 14.13
N GLU A 241 23.08 -10.97 14.68
CA GLU A 241 24.37 -11.01 15.38
C GLU A 241 25.51 -10.69 14.39
N GLU A 242 26.54 -10.01 14.89
CA GLU A 242 27.81 -9.95 14.19
C GLU A 242 28.39 -11.37 14.21
N ASN A 243 28.35 -12.05 13.08
CA ASN A 243 29.31 -13.12 12.84
C ASN A 243 30.69 -12.46 12.90
N MET A 244 31.33 -12.52 14.08
CA MET A 244 32.74 -12.21 14.23
C MET A 244 33.52 -13.25 13.42
N SER A 245 33.81 -12.91 12.16
CA SER A 245 34.75 -13.61 11.29
C SER A 245 36.00 -12.77 11.13
#